data_AF-A0A0H3LS80-F1
#
_entry.id   AF-A0A0H3LS80-F1
#
_cell.length_a   1.000
_cell.length_b   1.000
_cell.length_c   1.000
_cell.angle_alpha   90.00
_cell.angle_beta   90.00
_cell.angle_gamma   90.00
#
_symmetry.space_group_name_H-M   'P 1'
#
loop_
_entity.id
_entity.type
_entity.pdbx_description
1 polymer ?
#
loop_
_entity_poly.entity_id
_entity_poly.type
_entity_poly.pdbx_seq_one_letter_code
_entity_poly.pdbx_strand_id
1 'polypeptide(L)'
;MPFRAPLTHDELRAIRERQPWNPDVLTLLWEVKRLRSMMLRAYQLSGEFHRPVGVLANCYDEYMAQLVVEPCVLERDADVAEMLNAPAQPRKG
;
A
#
# COMPACT_ATOMS: atom_id res chain seq x y z
N MET A 1 -11.67 -0.13 20.79
CA MET A 1 -12.29 0.05 19.46
C MET A 1 -11.55 -0.84 18.49
N PRO A 2 -12.23 -1.65 17.65
CA PRO A 2 -11.56 -2.47 16.65
C PRO A 2 -10.86 -1.59 15.61
N PHE A 3 -9.80 -2.12 14.99
CA PHE A 3 -9.15 -1.45 13.87
C PHE A 3 -10.11 -1.36 12.69
N ARG A 4 -10.16 -0.19 12.03
CA ARG A 4 -10.89 -0.04 10.77
C ARG A 4 -10.05 -0.62 9.63
N ALA A 5 -10.72 -1.04 8.56
CA ALA A 5 -10.02 -1.38 7.32
C ALA A 5 -9.18 -0.18 6.82
N PRO A 6 -7.98 -0.41 6.26
CA PRO A 6 -7.19 0.65 5.65
C PRO A 6 -7.94 1.27 4.46
N LEU A 7 -7.76 2.57 4.26
CA LEU A 7 -8.38 3.30 3.17
C LEU A 7 -7.64 3.06 1.84
N THR A 8 -8.41 2.93 0.77
CA THR A 8 -7.93 2.96 -0.62
C THR A 8 -7.39 4.35 -1.01
N HIS A 9 -6.61 4.41 -2.07
CA HIS A 9 -6.12 5.69 -2.61
C HIS A 9 -7.26 6.62 -3.01
N ASP A 10 -8.34 6.09 -3.57
CA ASP A 10 -9.51 6.87 -3.98
C ASP A 10 -10.29 7.44 -2.79
N GLU A 11 -10.44 6.66 -1.72
CA GLU A 11 -11.04 7.17 -0.48
C GLU A 11 -10.19 8.29 0.16
N LEU A 12 -8.86 8.13 0.15
CA LEU A 12 -7.94 9.17 0.64
C LEU A 12 -7.99 10.44 -0.23
N ARG A 13 -8.10 10.28 -1.55
CA ARG A 13 -8.32 11.39 -2.48
C ARG A 13 -9.65 12.09 -2.20
N ALA A 14 -10.73 11.34 -2.00
CA ALA A 14 -12.04 11.90 -1.68
C ALA A 14 -12.02 12.67 -0.34
N ILE A 15 -11.24 12.23 0.66
CA ILE A 15 -11.03 12.99 1.91
C ILE A 15 -10.35 14.33 1.60
N ARG A 16 -9.28 14.32 0.81
CA ARG A 16 -8.56 15.53 0.41
C ARG A 16 -9.48 16.51 -0.32
N GLU A 17 -10.30 16.03 -1.24
CA GLU A 17 -11.20 16.86 -2.05
C GLU A 17 -12.34 17.48 -1.22
N ARG A 18 -12.83 16.78 -0.20
CA ARG A 18 -13.83 17.34 0.74
C ARG A 18 -13.24 18.42 1.65
N GLN A 19 -11.93 18.38 1.92
CA GLN A 19 -11.25 19.25 2.88
C GLN A 19 -9.93 19.81 2.33
N PRO A 20 -9.95 20.52 1.19
CA PRO A 20 -8.72 20.88 0.45
C PRO A 20 -7.81 21.87 1.19
N TRP A 21 -8.36 22.61 2.16
CA TRP A 21 -7.67 23.68 2.89
C TRP A 21 -7.45 23.38 4.38
N ASN A 22 -7.86 22.21 4.87
CA ASN A 22 -7.72 21.87 6.28
C ASN A 22 -6.28 21.36 6.55
N PRO A 23 -5.44 22.10 7.29
CA PRO A 23 -4.03 21.76 7.48
C PRO A 23 -3.83 20.45 8.27
N ASP A 24 -4.72 20.15 9.22
CA ASP A 24 -4.62 18.91 10.01
C ASP A 24 -4.96 17.70 9.15
N VAL A 25 -6.00 17.80 8.31
CA VAL A 25 -6.35 16.73 7.37
C VAL A 25 -5.21 16.48 6.39
N LEU A 26 -4.62 17.53 5.83
CA LEU A 26 -3.46 17.39 4.94
C LEU A 26 -2.28 16.72 5.64
N THR A 27 -1.98 17.12 6.88
CA THR A 27 -0.91 16.54 7.69
C THR A 27 -1.14 15.04 7.95
N LEU A 28 -2.37 14.66 8.31
CA LEU A 28 -2.70 13.25 8.54
C LEU A 28 -2.66 12.43 7.25
N LEU A 29 -3.13 12.97 6.12
CA LEU A 29 -3.02 12.30 4.82
C LEU A 29 -1.56 12.06 4.39
N TRP A 30 -0.65 12.97 4.76
CA TRP A 30 0.78 12.77 4.56
C TRP A 30 1.34 11.62 5.40
N GLU A 31 0.96 11.51 6.66
CA GLU A 31 1.36 10.36 7.48
C GLU A 31 0.80 9.05 6.94
N VAL A 32 -0.46 9.03 6.48
CA VAL A 32 -1.03 7.84 5.82
C VAL A 32 -0.25 7.48 4.56
N LYS A 33 0.13 8.46 3.74
CA LYS A 33 0.98 8.22 2.56
C LYS A 33 2.35 7.66 2.96
N ARG A 34 2.96 8.18 4.03
CA ARG A 34 4.23 7.67 4.58
C ARG A 34 4.10 6.22 5.03
N LEU A 35 3.05 5.87 5.77
CA LEU A 35 2.74 4.50 6.22
C LEU A 35 2.56 3.54 5.03
N ARG A 36 1.74 3.91 4.05
CA ARG A 36 1.53 3.14 2.81
C ARG A 36 2.84 2.91 2.06
N SER A 37 3.72 3.91 2.04
CA SER A 37 5.06 3.80 1.42
C SER A 37 6.00 2.86 2.18
N MET A 38 5.80 2.66 3.49
CA MET A 38 6.56 1.66 4.26
C MET A 38 6.02 0.25 4.01
N MET A 39 4.70 0.06 3.97
CA MET A 39 4.10 -1.23 3.65
C MET A 39 4.46 -1.70 2.25
N LEU A 40 4.40 -0.82 1.25
CA LEU A 40 4.86 -1.12 -0.11
C LEU A 40 6.32 -1.59 -0.16
N ARG A 41 7.22 -0.94 0.60
CA ARG A 41 8.62 -1.35 0.67
C ARG A 41 8.79 -2.70 1.35
N ALA A 42 8.03 -2.96 2.40
CA ALA A 42 8.03 -4.28 3.04
C ALA A 42 7.54 -5.36 2.08
N TYR A 43 6.48 -5.09 1.30
CA TYR A 43 5.98 -6.02 0.27
C TYR A 43 7.02 -6.29 -0.81
N GLN A 44 7.68 -5.26 -1.32
CA GLN A 44 8.75 -5.40 -2.31
C GLN A 44 9.93 -6.23 -1.81
N LEU A 45 10.27 -6.10 -0.53
CA LEU A 45 11.36 -6.86 0.10
C LEU A 45 10.90 -8.22 0.65
N SER A 46 9.60 -8.53 0.60
CA SER A 46 9.03 -9.65 1.32
C SER A 46 9.58 -11.01 0.90
N GLY A 47 9.96 -11.16 -0.37
CA GLY A 47 10.61 -12.37 -0.89
C GLY A 47 11.97 -12.68 -0.25
N GLU A 48 12.63 -11.68 0.33
CA GLU A 48 13.92 -11.83 1.02
C GLU A 48 13.76 -12.11 2.53
N PHE A 49 12.55 -11.96 3.07
CA PHE A 49 12.29 -12.17 4.49
C PHE A 49 12.13 -13.65 4.80
N HIS A 50 13.12 -14.21 5.50
CA HIS A 50 13.06 -15.57 5.99
C HIS A 50 12.06 -15.68 7.14
N ARG A 51 11.16 -16.66 7.07
CA ARG A 51 10.22 -16.94 8.17
C ARG A 51 11.00 -17.32 9.44
N PRO A 52 10.81 -16.61 10.57
CA PRO A 52 11.49 -16.92 11.83
C PRO A 52 10.98 -18.24 12.43
N VAL A 53 11.83 -18.87 13.25
CA VAL A 53 11.47 -20.04 14.05
C VAL A 53 11.00 -19.63 15.46
N GLY A 54 10.17 -20.47 16.09
CA GLY A 54 9.73 -20.25 17.48
C GLY A 54 8.57 -19.25 17.60
N VAL A 55 8.55 -18.48 18.69
CA VAL A 55 7.38 -17.67 19.11
C VAL A 55 7.01 -16.54 18.13
N LEU A 56 7.94 -16.09 17.28
CA LEU A 56 7.70 -15.04 16.30
C LEU A 56 7.11 -15.56 14.98
N ALA A 57 7.05 -16.88 14.80
CA ALA A 57 6.58 -17.50 13.57
C ALA A 57 5.14 -17.07 13.22
N ASN A 58 4.25 -17.05 14.22
CA ASN A 58 2.86 -16.62 14.03
C ASN A 58 2.77 -15.12 13.69
N CYS A 59 3.58 -14.27 14.33
CA CYS A 59 3.60 -12.84 14.03
C CYS A 59 4.04 -12.57 12.58
N TYR A 60 5.02 -13.34 12.09
CA TYR A 60 5.43 -13.27 10.69
C TYR A 60 4.31 -13.71 9.76
N ASP A 61 3.67 -14.85 10.03
CA ASP A 61 2.60 -15.38 9.19
C ASP A 61 1.41 -14.40 9.11
N GLU A 62 1.00 -13.84 10.26
CA GLU A 62 -0.04 -12.82 10.34
C GLU A 62 0.37 -11.54 9.61
N TYR A 63 1.60 -11.07 9.80
CA TYR A 63 2.10 -9.88 9.13
C TYR A 63 2.10 -10.04 7.60
N MET A 64 2.61 -11.16 7.10
CA MET A 64 2.64 -11.47 5.67
C MET A 64 1.23 -11.60 5.10
N ALA A 65 0.32 -12.25 5.83
CA ALA A 65 -1.08 -12.38 5.42
C ALA A 65 -1.81 -11.02 5.35
N GLN A 66 -1.50 -10.10 6.27
CA GLN A 66 -2.03 -8.74 6.24
C GLN A 66 -1.40 -7.91 5.11
N LEU A 67 -0.09 -8.03 4.91
CA LEU A 67 0.68 -7.25 3.95
C LEU A 67 0.18 -7.45 2.51
N VAL A 68 -0.13 -8.69 2.11
CA VAL A 68 -0.56 -8.99 0.73
C VAL A 68 -1.97 -8.48 0.40
N VAL A 69 -2.78 -8.15 1.41
CA VAL A 69 -4.13 -7.62 1.24
C VAL A 69 -4.23 -6.12 1.54
N GLU A 70 -3.11 -5.46 1.83
CA GLU A 70 -3.07 -4.01 2.03
C GLU A 70 -3.51 -3.28 0.74
N PRO A 71 -4.40 -2.27 0.81
CA PRO A 71 -4.90 -1.58 -0.38
C PRO A 71 -3.78 -1.01 -1.25
N CYS A 72 -2.72 -0.46 -0.65
CA CYS A 72 -1.58 0.06 -1.41
C CYS A 72 -0.84 -1.01 -2.21
N VAL A 73 -0.80 -2.25 -1.72
CA VAL A 73 -0.18 -3.39 -2.41
C VAL A 73 -1.05 -3.85 -3.57
N LEU A 74 -2.35 -4.03 -3.32
CA LEU A 74 -3.32 -4.44 -4.33
C LEU A 74 -3.41 -3.43 -5.49
N GLU A 75 -3.47 -2.13 -5.17
CA GLU A 75 -3.47 -1.05 -6.17
C GLU A 75 -2.18 -1.06 -7.00
N ARG A 76 -1.01 -1.23 -6.37
CA ARG A 76 0.26 -1.34 -7.10
C ARG A 76 0.28 -2.54 -8.04
N ASP A 77 -0.21 -3.69 -7.59
CA ASP A 77 -0.20 -4.90 -8.40
C ASP A 77 -1.17 -4.78 -9.59
N ALA A 78 -2.30 -4.10 -9.40
CA ALA A 78 -3.21 -3.72 -10.48
C ALA A 78 -2.54 -2.77 -11.49
N ASP A 79 -1.88 -1.69 -11.01
CA ASP A 79 -1.17 -0.74 -11.86
C ASP A 79 -0.07 -1.45 -12.69
N VAL A 80 0.70 -2.34 -12.06
CA VAL A 80 1.75 -3.12 -12.74
C VAL A 80 1.15 -4.07 -13.78
N ALA A 81 0.06 -4.75 -13.44
CA ALA A 81 -0.62 -5.64 -14.38
C ALA A 81 -1.15 -4.85 -15.60
N GLU A 82 -1.74 -3.68 -15.38
CA GLU A 82 -2.20 -2.80 -16.47
C GLU A 82 -1.04 -2.38 -17.37
N MET A 83 0.08 -1.94 -16.78
CA MET A 83 1.27 -1.54 -17.53
C MET A 83 1.87 -2.67 -18.36
N LEU A 84 1.88 -3.90 -17.86
CA LEU A 84 2.40 -5.07 -18.58
C LEU A 84 1.48 -5.50 -19.73
N ASN A 85 0.17 -5.28 -19.59
CA ASN A 85 -0.83 -5.59 -20.61
C ASN A 85 -1.04 -4.45 -21.62
N ALA A 86 -0.49 -3.26 -21.35
CA ALA A 86 -0.61 -2.12 -22.25
C ALA A 86 0.13 -2.37 -23.58
N PRO A 87 -0.45 -1.98 -24.73
CA PRO A 87 0.22 -2.13 -26.02
C PRO A 87 1.52 -1.32 -26.05
N ALA A 88 2.58 -1.91 -26.61
CA ALA A 88 3.89 -1.27 -26.69
C ALA A 88 3.78 0.08 -27.41
N GLN A 89 4.14 1.16 -26.72
CA GLN A 89 4.20 2.47 -27.37
C GLN A 89 5.36 2.49 -28.37
N PRO A 90 5.15 2.97 -29.61
CA PRO A 90 6.23 3.07 -30.57
C PRO A 90 7.32 4.01 -30.04
N ARG A 91 8.56 3.50 -29.92
CA ARG A 91 9.71 4.35 -29.61
C ARG A 91 9.85 5.38 -30.72
N LYS A 92 9.80 6.68 -30.38
CA LYS A 92 10.16 7.74 -31.31
C LYS A 92 11.64 7.57 -31.66
N GLY A 93 11.92 7.13 -32.89
CA GLY A 93 13.25 7.17 -33.50
C GLY A 93 13.62 8.57 -33.94
#